data_AF-A0A3C1VSB1-F1
#
_entry.id   AF-A0A3C1VSB1-F1
#
_cell.length_a   1.000
_cell.length_b   1.000
_cell.length_c   1.000
_cell.angle_alpha   90.00
_cell.angle_beta   90.00
_cell.angle_gamma   90.00
#
_symmetry.space_group_name_H-M   'P 1'
#
loop_
_entity.id
_entity.type
_entity.pdbx_description
1 polymer ?
#
loop_
_entity_poly.entity_id
_entity_poly.type
_entity_poly.pdbx_seq_one_letter_code
_entity_poly.pdbx_strand_id
1 'polypeptide(L)'
;MKPVIALVGRPNVGKSTLFNRLTRTRDAIVANIPGLTRDRQYGEGKLNQRSYLVIDTGGITGHEEGIDAEMAAQSLQAIEESTICLFLVDARDGMAPDDSKILDYLRKSSKPFYLVVNKIDGMDPDQAAAEFQSFGVRQIFPITASQGRGVKQLLNEVLAEHEDDEAEQDPPRGIKIAIAGRPNVGKSTLVNRMLGEDRVVVFDQPGTTRDSVYIPFERRGQDYTLIDTAGIRKRGKTKETVEKFSVVKSLQAIEDAHVVIMIVDAQQGIVEQDLHLLGYVIETGRALVIGINKWDGMEAEDKDRVRSDIRRRFTFVDFANIHFISALHGTGVGDLYKSVQKAYASARKELSTNQLTTILQGAVADHAPPSINGRRIKLRYAHAGGQN
;
A
#
# COMPACT_ATOMS: atom_id res chain seq x y z
N MET A 1 8.02 5.41 9.32
CA MET A 1 7.09 4.66 8.42
C MET A 1 5.65 4.93 8.85
N LYS A 2 4.67 4.95 7.93
CA LYS A 2 3.25 5.15 8.30
C LYS A 2 2.76 4.02 9.22
N PRO A 3 2.02 4.33 10.31
CA PRO A 3 1.45 3.30 11.17
C PRO A 3 0.41 2.45 10.44
N VAL A 4 0.35 1.17 10.80
CA VAL A 4 -0.49 0.16 10.19
C VAL A 4 -1.41 -0.41 11.26
N ILE A 5 -2.71 -0.24 11.07
CA ILE A 5 -3.75 -0.56 12.04
C ILE A 5 -4.50 -1.80 11.56
N ALA A 6 -4.39 -2.92 12.29
CA ALA A 6 -5.22 -4.10 12.04
C ALA A 6 -6.52 -4.03 12.83
N LEU A 7 -7.66 -4.22 12.16
CA LEU A 7 -8.94 -4.44 12.81
C LEU A 7 -9.11 -5.93 13.09
N VAL A 8 -9.19 -6.31 14.35
CA VAL A 8 -9.27 -7.70 14.80
C VAL A 8 -10.50 -7.88 15.67
N GLY A 9 -11.17 -9.03 15.59
CA GLY A 9 -12.33 -9.34 16.42
C GLY A 9 -13.21 -10.39 15.76
N ARG A 10 -14.15 -10.97 16.50
CA ARG A 10 -15.07 -11.99 15.97
C ARG A 10 -15.96 -11.45 14.82
N PRO A 11 -16.62 -12.30 14.04
CA PRO A 11 -17.57 -11.86 13.03
C PRO A 11 -18.65 -10.92 13.58
N ASN A 12 -19.17 -10.03 12.74
CA ASN A 12 -20.31 -9.14 13.03
C ASN A 12 -20.13 -8.08 14.14
N VAL A 13 -18.97 -7.93 14.77
CA VAL A 13 -18.68 -6.83 15.73
C VAL A 13 -18.59 -5.43 15.10
N GLY A 14 -18.65 -5.34 13.76
CA GLY A 14 -18.63 -4.07 13.02
C GLY A 14 -17.25 -3.65 12.48
N LYS A 15 -16.31 -4.59 12.30
CA LYS A 15 -14.98 -4.34 11.69
C LYS A 15 -15.06 -3.59 10.37
N SER A 16 -15.83 -4.09 9.40
CA SER A 16 -15.96 -3.46 8.08
C SER A 16 -16.68 -2.11 8.13
N THR A 17 -17.54 -1.87 9.13
CA THR A 17 -18.15 -0.56 9.36
C THR A 17 -17.10 0.45 9.84
N LEU A 18 -16.24 0.04 10.78
CA LEU A 18 -15.13 0.87 11.24
C LEU A 18 -14.12 1.09 10.11
N PHE A 19 -13.72 0.04 9.38
CA PHE A 19 -12.84 0.13 8.21
C PHE A 19 -13.29 1.21 7.23
N ASN A 20 -14.53 1.13 6.76
CA ASN A 20 -15.09 2.11 5.83
C ASN A 20 -15.08 3.53 6.40
N ARG A 21 -15.28 3.69 7.72
CA ARG A 21 -15.23 5.01 8.35
C ARG A 21 -13.81 5.55 8.46
N LEU A 22 -12.84 4.68 8.76
CA LEU A 22 -11.44 5.05 8.86
C LEU A 22 -10.86 5.44 7.51
N THR A 23 -11.33 4.81 6.43
CA THR A 23 -10.84 5.06 5.07
C THR A 23 -11.59 6.18 4.35
N ARG A 24 -12.90 6.36 4.54
CA ARG A 24 -13.70 7.41 3.85
C ARG A 24 -13.62 8.82 4.45
N THR A 25 -12.50 9.19 5.09
CA THR A 25 -12.30 10.59 5.50
C THR A 25 -12.17 11.47 4.24
N ARG A 26 -12.66 12.73 4.30
CA ARG A 26 -12.73 13.61 3.11
C ARG A 26 -11.39 13.86 2.42
N ASP A 27 -10.28 13.62 3.13
CA ASP A 27 -8.90 13.80 2.68
C ASP A 27 -8.16 12.48 2.41
N ALA A 28 -8.83 11.33 2.55
CA ALA A 28 -8.20 10.03 2.34
C ALA A 28 -8.35 9.59 0.89
N ILE A 29 -7.21 9.18 0.30
CA ILE A 29 -7.18 8.48 -0.97
C ILE A 29 -7.53 7.03 -0.66
N VAL A 30 -8.80 6.67 -0.86
CA VAL A 30 -9.23 5.28 -0.69
C VAL A 30 -8.80 4.50 -1.92
N ALA A 31 -7.58 3.97 -1.87
CA ALA A 31 -7.24 2.86 -2.73
C ALA A 31 -7.91 1.61 -2.19
N ASN A 32 -9.05 1.24 -2.75
CA ASN A 32 -9.50 -0.13 -2.65
C ASN A 32 -8.54 -0.94 -3.52
N ILE A 33 -7.64 -1.70 -2.90
CA ILE A 33 -6.76 -2.63 -3.63
C ILE A 33 -7.23 -4.07 -3.41
N PRO A 34 -8.30 -4.52 -4.08
CA PRO A 34 -8.65 -5.92 -4.08
C PRO A 34 -7.47 -6.77 -4.61
N GLY A 35 -7.32 -7.99 -4.12
CA GLY A 35 -6.57 -9.02 -4.85
C GLY A 35 -5.06 -9.09 -4.62
N LEU A 36 -4.43 -8.28 -3.75
CA LEU A 36 -3.03 -8.52 -3.34
C LEU A 36 -2.87 -9.79 -2.49
N THR A 37 -3.92 -10.15 -1.76
CA THR A 37 -4.20 -11.47 -1.19
C THR A 37 -5.69 -11.74 -1.33
N ARG A 38 -6.08 -12.99 -1.54
CA ARG A 38 -7.45 -13.39 -1.84
C ARG A 38 -8.47 -12.85 -0.83
N ASP A 39 -8.09 -12.60 0.44
CA ASP A 39 -9.05 -12.49 1.56
C ASP A 39 -8.97 -11.20 2.43
N ARG A 40 -8.29 -10.10 2.00
CA ARG A 40 -8.07 -8.90 2.86
C ARG A 40 -8.33 -7.57 2.17
N GLN A 41 -8.90 -6.61 2.91
CA GLN A 41 -9.09 -5.23 2.46
C GLN A 41 -8.05 -4.32 3.13
N TYR A 42 -7.40 -3.49 2.31
CA TYR A 42 -6.47 -2.46 2.74
C TYR A 42 -7.06 -1.11 2.37
N GLY A 43 -6.88 -0.12 3.23
CA GLY A 43 -7.25 1.25 2.88
C GLY A 43 -6.43 2.27 3.66
N GLU A 44 -6.22 3.42 3.05
CA GLU A 44 -5.55 4.55 3.69
C GLU A 44 -6.59 5.40 4.42
N GLY A 45 -6.24 5.87 5.62
CA GLY A 45 -6.97 6.88 6.35
C GLY A 45 -6.07 8.03 6.75
N LYS A 46 -6.68 9.20 6.97
CA LYS A 46 -5.95 10.40 7.38
C LYS A 46 -6.66 11.10 8.53
N LEU A 47 -5.89 11.43 9.57
CA LEU A 47 -6.34 12.27 10.67
C LEU A 47 -5.41 13.48 10.79
N ASN A 48 -5.95 14.66 10.52
CA ASN A 48 -5.17 15.90 10.42
C ASN A 48 -4.04 15.74 9.38
N GLN A 49 -2.76 15.83 9.80
CA GLN A 49 -1.60 15.60 8.93
C GLN A 49 -1.06 14.17 9.00
N ARG A 50 -1.66 13.28 9.80
CA ARG A 50 -1.18 11.90 10.01
C ARG A 50 -1.92 10.93 9.08
N SER A 51 -1.20 10.29 8.17
CA SER A 51 -1.71 9.18 7.35
C SER A 51 -1.41 7.84 8.01
N TYR A 52 -2.33 6.88 7.88
CA TYR A 52 -2.19 5.52 8.40
C TYR A 52 -2.81 4.52 7.41
N LEU A 53 -2.34 3.27 7.46
CA LEU A 53 -2.94 2.16 6.73
C LEU A 53 -3.85 1.37 7.67
N VAL A 54 -5.00 0.92 7.16
CA VAL A 54 -5.93 0.06 7.89
C VAL A 54 -6.06 -1.27 7.14
N ILE A 55 -6.02 -2.36 7.90
CA ILE A 55 -6.23 -3.72 7.40
C ILE A 55 -7.53 -4.24 8.02
N ASP A 56 -8.52 -4.59 7.19
CA ASP A 56 -9.68 -5.37 7.64
C ASP A 56 -9.38 -6.87 7.47
N THR A 57 -9.51 -7.59 8.59
CA THR A 57 -9.40 -9.05 8.65
C THR A 57 -10.68 -9.76 8.20
N GLY A 58 -11.78 -9.02 8.01
CA GLY A 58 -13.08 -9.58 7.69
C GLY A 58 -13.55 -9.24 6.27
N GLY A 59 -13.44 -10.21 5.36
CA GLY A 59 -14.44 -10.30 4.30
C GLY A 59 -13.96 -10.84 2.96
N ILE A 60 -14.23 -12.13 2.73
CA ILE A 60 -15.13 -12.47 1.63
C ILE A 60 -16.25 -13.34 2.19
N THR A 61 -17.48 -12.88 2.00
CA THR A 61 -18.72 -13.64 2.17
C THR A 61 -18.64 -14.95 1.39
N GLY A 62 -18.63 -16.09 2.07
CA GLY A 62 -18.66 -17.41 1.49
C GLY A 62 -18.98 -18.43 2.58
N HIS A 63 -19.95 -19.27 2.30
CA HIS A 63 -20.56 -20.21 3.24
C HIS A 63 -19.59 -21.25 3.80
N GLU A 64 -20.06 -21.90 4.88
CA GLU A 64 -19.72 -23.25 5.36
C GLU A 64 -18.74 -23.40 6.53
N GLU A 65 -19.07 -24.44 7.28
CA GLU A 65 -18.70 -24.81 8.64
C GLU A 65 -17.21 -25.14 8.80
N GLY A 66 -16.59 -24.72 9.91
CA GLY A 66 -15.16 -24.98 10.22
C GLY A 66 -14.30 -23.74 10.55
N ILE A 67 -14.96 -22.61 10.83
CA ILE A 67 -14.47 -21.24 10.74
C ILE A 67 -13.34 -20.88 11.75
N ASP A 68 -13.20 -21.60 12.86
CA ASP A 68 -12.35 -21.17 13.99
C ASP A 68 -10.83 -21.16 13.69
N ALA A 69 -10.31 -22.13 12.93
CA ALA A 69 -8.87 -22.25 12.69
C ALA A 69 -8.37 -21.33 11.56
N GLU A 70 -9.15 -21.19 10.48
CA GLU A 70 -8.81 -20.30 9.37
C GLU A 70 -9.02 -18.82 9.71
N MET A 71 -10.08 -18.45 10.45
CA MET A 71 -10.26 -17.07 10.93
C MET A 71 -9.17 -16.65 11.92
N ALA A 72 -8.72 -17.59 12.76
CA ALA A 72 -7.56 -17.37 13.60
C ALA A 72 -6.35 -17.08 12.69
N ALA A 73 -5.96 -17.99 11.79
CA ALA A 73 -4.82 -17.80 10.89
C ALA A 73 -4.81 -16.46 10.14
N GLN A 74 -5.96 -15.97 9.69
CA GLN A 74 -6.11 -14.68 9.02
C GLN A 74 -5.89 -13.49 9.97
N SER A 75 -6.49 -13.53 11.16
CA SER A 75 -6.31 -12.50 12.19
C SER A 75 -4.85 -12.45 12.66
N LEU A 76 -4.22 -13.61 12.84
CA LEU A 76 -2.81 -13.74 13.25
C LEU A 76 -1.88 -13.04 12.25
N GLN A 77 -2.08 -13.26 10.95
CA GLN A 77 -1.23 -12.64 9.93
C GLN A 77 -1.43 -11.12 9.84
N ALA A 78 -2.65 -10.61 9.99
CA ALA A 78 -2.88 -9.17 10.03
C ALA A 78 -2.24 -8.51 11.27
N ILE A 79 -2.29 -9.21 12.42
CA ILE A 79 -1.58 -8.80 13.63
C ILE A 79 -0.08 -8.79 13.36
N GLU A 80 0.49 -9.79 12.71
CA GLU A 80 1.92 -9.83 12.36
C GLU A 80 2.34 -8.70 11.41
N GLU A 81 1.47 -8.27 10.50
CA GLU A 81 1.74 -7.20 9.53
C GLU A 81 1.47 -5.78 10.06
N SER A 82 0.70 -5.62 11.14
CA SER A 82 0.35 -4.31 11.68
C SER A 82 1.37 -3.77 12.70
N THR A 83 1.41 -2.46 12.88
CA THR A 83 2.11 -1.84 14.02
C THR A 83 1.20 -1.78 15.24
N ILE A 84 -0.11 -1.64 15.01
CA ILE A 84 -1.15 -1.51 16.04
C ILE A 84 -2.29 -2.48 15.76
N CYS A 85 -2.92 -3.00 16.82
CA CYS A 85 -4.14 -3.78 16.72
C CYS A 85 -5.31 -3.07 17.41
N LEU A 86 -6.43 -2.90 16.69
CA LEU A 86 -7.71 -2.52 17.29
C LEU A 86 -8.53 -3.78 17.48
N PHE A 87 -8.71 -4.19 18.73
CA PHE A 87 -9.51 -5.36 19.08
C PHE A 87 -10.96 -4.94 19.28
N LEU A 88 -11.84 -5.27 18.34
CA LEU A 88 -13.23 -4.88 18.32
C LEU A 88 -14.12 -5.94 18.97
N VAL A 89 -14.94 -5.48 19.90
CA VAL A 89 -16.02 -6.24 20.54
C VAL A 89 -17.36 -5.52 20.36
N ASP A 90 -18.46 -6.24 20.54
CA ASP A 90 -19.81 -5.69 20.42
C ASP A 90 -20.41 -5.47 21.81
N ALA A 91 -20.76 -4.22 22.14
CA ALA A 91 -21.35 -3.85 23.43
C ALA A 91 -22.72 -4.52 23.68
N ARG A 92 -23.44 -4.91 22.62
CA ARG A 92 -24.80 -5.48 22.74
C ARG A 92 -24.79 -6.97 23.03
N ASP A 93 -23.81 -7.66 22.47
CA ASP A 93 -23.65 -9.11 22.64
C ASP A 93 -22.84 -9.45 23.90
N GLY A 94 -22.10 -8.47 24.44
CA GLY A 94 -21.21 -8.67 25.59
C GLY A 94 -19.97 -9.50 25.24
N MET A 95 -19.36 -10.09 26.28
CA MET A 95 -18.17 -10.94 26.14
C MET A 95 -18.46 -12.33 25.57
N ALA A 96 -17.74 -12.73 24.53
CA ALA A 96 -17.81 -14.08 23.96
C ALA A 96 -16.55 -14.93 24.27
N PRO A 97 -16.64 -16.27 24.29
CA PRO A 97 -15.47 -17.14 24.51
C PRO A 97 -14.34 -16.94 23.50
N ASP A 98 -14.66 -16.64 22.24
CA ASP A 98 -13.67 -16.41 21.19
C ASP A 98 -12.89 -15.11 21.38
N ASP A 99 -13.46 -14.14 22.09
CA ASP A 99 -12.76 -12.88 22.43
C ASP A 99 -11.56 -13.15 23.33
N SER A 100 -11.66 -14.13 24.24
CA SER A 100 -10.56 -14.53 25.12
C SER A 100 -9.40 -15.15 24.35
N LYS A 101 -9.67 -15.96 23.32
CA LYS A 101 -8.62 -16.56 22.47
C LYS A 101 -7.84 -15.49 21.70
N ILE A 102 -8.55 -14.50 21.13
CA ILE A 102 -7.94 -13.38 20.40
C ILE A 102 -7.12 -12.52 21.36
N LEU A 103 -7.66 -12.21 22.54
CA LEU A 103 -6.98 -11.43 23.57
C LEU A 103 -5.68 -12.09 24.04
N ASP A 104 -5.70 -13.41 24.28
CA ASP A 104 -4.51 -14.16 24.67
C ASP A 104 -3.43 -14.15 23.59
N TYR A 105 -3.81 -14.17 22.32
CA TYR A 105 -2.85 -14.04 21.24
C TYR A 105 -2.27 -12.61 21.16
N LEU A 106 -3.12 -11.57 21.26
CA LEU A 106 -2.67 -10.18 21.27
C LEU A 106 -1.69 -9.89 22.41
N ARG A 107 -1.93 -10.46 23.59
CA ARG A 107 -0.98 -10.37 24.73
C ARG A 107 0.36 -11.03 24.44
N LYS A 108 0.38 -12.13 23.67
CA LYS A 108 1.61 -12.83 23.28
C LYS A 108 2.38 -12.13 22.15
N SER A 109 1.69 -11.38 21.29
CA SER A 109 2.31 -10.75 20.11
C SER A 109 3.25 -9.59 20.44
N SER A 110 3.25 -9.09 21.68
CA SER A 110 4.01 -7.92 22.16
C SER A 110 3.71 -6.62 21.41
N LYS A 111 2.65 -6.58 20.58
CA LYS A 111 2.23 -5.38 19.83
C LYS A 111 1.25 -4.55 20.65
N PRO A 112 1.28 -3.21 20.50
CA PRO A 112 0.28 -2.36 21.13
C PRO A 112 -1.10 -2.69 20.58
N PHE A 113 -2.05 -2.94 21.49
CA PHE A 113 -3.43 -3.19 21.13
C PHE A 113 -4.40 -2.40 22.01
N TYR A 114 -5.49 -1.96 21.41
CA TYR A 114 -6.52 -1.13 22.04
C TYR A 114 -7.86 -1.85 21.95
N LEU A 115 -8.59 -1.92 23.06
CA LEU A 115 -9.91 -2.54 23.08
C LEU A 115 -10.96 -1.53 22.61
N VAL A 116 -11.72 -1.88 21.59
CA VAL A 116 -12.72 -1.03 20.95
C VAL A 116 -14.10 -1.65 21.15
N VAL A 117 -14.88 -1.07 22.05
CA VAL A 117 -16.24 -1.52 22.37
C VAL A 117 -17.21 -0.81 21.42
N ASN A 118 -17.64 -1.51 20.37
CA ASN A 118 -18.45 -0.94 19.30
C ASN A 118 -19.96 -1.12 19.55
N LYS A 119 -20.79 -0.39 18.80
CA LYS A 119 -22.27 -0.45 18.82
C LYS A 119 -22.93 0.01 20.13
N ILE A 120 -22.32 0.98 20.83
CA ILE A 120 -22.86 1.61 22.05
C ILE A 120 -24.07 2.55 21.78
N ASP A 121 -24.82 2.35 20.68
CA ASP A 121 -25.97 3.19 20.35
C ASP A 121 -27.01 3.15 21.47
N GLY A 122 -27.31 4.31 22.07
CA GLY A 122 -28.27 4.42 23.16
C GLY A 122 -27.78 3.91 24.52
N MET A 123 -26.51 3.52 24.64
CA MET A 123 -25.89 3.13 25.90
C MET A 123 -25.02 4.26 26.47
N ASP A 124 -24.89 4.28 27.79
CA ASP A 124 -23.88 5.08 28.45
C ASP A 124 -22.47 4.47 28.19
N PRO A 125 -21.46 5.27 27.76
CA PRO A 125 -20.13 4.75 27.45
C PRO A 125 -19.44 4.04 28.62
N ASP A 126 -19.63 4.51 29.85
CA ASP A 126 -18.99 3.91 31.03
C ASP A 126 -19.65 2.58 31.36
N GLN A 127 -20.98 2.50 31.22
CA GLN A 127 -21.72 1.25 31.37
C GLN A 127 -21.32 0.22 30.31
N ALA A 128 -21.20 0.63 29.05
CA ALA A 128 -20.78 -0.27 27.97
C ALA A 128 -19.34 -0.78 28.16
N ALA A 129 -18.45 0.03 28.72
CA ALA A 129 -17.06 -0.38 28.98
C ALA A 129 -16.91 -1.26 30.24
N ALA A 130 -17.81 -1.14 31.22
CA ALA A 130 -17.70 -1.80 32.52
C ALA A 130 -17.58 -3.32 32.42
N GLU A 131 -18.37 -3.97 31.55
CA GLU A 131 -18.35 -5.43 31.35
C GLU A 131 -16.96 -5.93 30.89
N PHE A 132 -16.31 -5.15 30.03
CA PHE A 132 -15.04 -5.52 29.41
C PHE A 132 -13.81 -5.15 30.24
N GLN A 133 -13.97 -4.50 31.40
CA GLN A 133 -12.84 -4.27 32.32
C GLN A 133 -12.21 -5.59 32.82
N SER A 134 -12.99 -6.67 32.86
CA SER A 134 -12.53 -8.01 33.22
C SER A 134 -11.46 -8.57 32.28
N PHE A 135 -11.34 -8.04 31.05
CA PHE A 135 -10.24 -8.35 30.14
C PHE A 135 -8.89 -7.79 30.61
N GLY A 136 -8.85 -6.94 31.64
CA GLY A 136 -7.60 -6.38 32.18
C GLY A 136 -6.84 -5.52 31.17
N VAL A 137 -7.54 -4.99 30.17
CA VAL A 137 -6.98 -4.06 29.17
C VAL A 137 -7.15 -2.65 29.72
N ARG A 138 -6.07 -1.88 29.77
CA ARG A 138 -6.09 -0.53 30.37
C ARG A 138 -6.81 0.50 29.51
N GLN A 139 -6.69 0.39 28.19
CA GLN A 139 -7.22 1.38 27.26
C GLN A 139 -8.43 0.79 26.52
N ILE A 140 -9.63 1.21 26.94
CA ILE A 140 -10.93 0.78 26.38
C ILE A 140 -11.61 1.99 25.74
N PHE A 141 -12.02 1.84 24.47
CA PHE A 141 -12.65 2.90 23.69
C PHE A 141 -14.07 2.50 23.30
N PRO A 142 -15.09 3.03 23.99
CA PRO A 142 -16.46 2.89 23.57
C PRO A 142 -16.75 3.75 22.34
N ILE A 143 -17.20 3.13 21.24
CA ILE A 143 -17.45 3.80 19.96
C ILE A 143 -18.78 3.39 19.31
N THR A 144 -19.24 4.24 18.40
CA THR A 144 -20.32 3.91 17.47
C THR A 144 -19.78 4.05 16.05
N ALA A 145 -19.26 2.97 15.45
CA ALA A 145 -18.65 3.03 14.11
C ALA A 145 -19.64 3.48 13.01
N SER A 146 -20.94 3.22 13.16
CA SER A 146 -21.98 3.65 12.21
C SER A 146 -22.23 5.16 12.21
N GLN A 147 -22.00 5.84 13.34
CA GLN A 147 -22.23 7.28 13.53
C GLN A 147 -20.94 8.10 13.66
N GLY A 148 -19.83 7.45 14.05
CA GLY A 148 -18.51 8.06 14.24
C GLY A 148 -18.21 8.57 15.64
N ARG A 149 -19.12 8.36 16.58
CA ARG A 149 -18.92 8.71 17.98
C ARG A 149 -17.72 7.93 18.53
N GLY A 150 -16.81 8.62 19.23
CA GLY A 150 -15.61 8.03 19.84
C GLY A 150 -14.47 7.70 18.88
N VAL A 151 -14.70 7.59 17.56
CA VAL A 151 -13.68 7.18 16.59
C VAL A 151 -12.51 8.16 16.51
N LYS A 152 -12.79 9.47 16.55
CA LYS A 152 -11.73 10.49 16.50
C LYS A 152 -10.83 10.45 17.75
N GLN A 153 -11.43 10.22 18.92
CA GLN A 153 -10.69 10.09 20.18
C GLN A 153 -9.82 8.83 20.18
N LEU A 154 -10.38 7.70 19.75
CA LEU A 154 -9.64 6.45 19.56
C LEU A 154 -8.41 6.67 18.67
N LEU A 155 -8.58 7.29 17.50
CA LEU A 155 -7.46 7.51 16.58
C LEU A 155 -6.42 8.50 17.12
N ASN A 156 -6.84 9.54 17.83
CA ASN A 156 -5.89 10.47 18.45
C ASN A 156 -4.98 9.75 19.44
N GLU A 157 -5.53 8.87 20.30
CA GLU A 157 -4.73 8.10 21.26
C GLU A 157 -3.82 7.10 20.56
N VAL A 158 -4.39 6.32 19.63
CA VAL A 158 -3.69 5.28 18.88
C VAL A 158 -2.51 5.85 18.08
N LEU A 159 -2.65 7.06 17.54
CA LEU A 159 -1.62 7.72 16.75
C LEU A 159 -0.70 8.62 17.56
N ALA A 160 -0.92 8.80 18.87
CA ALA A 160 -0.07 9.64 19.72
C ALA A 160 1.26 8.93 20.06
N GLU A 161 1.22 7.62 20.33
CA GLU A 161 2.42 6.85 20.69
C GLU A 161 3.35 6.56 19.50
N HIS A 162 2.88 6.80 18.27
CA HIS A 162 3.68 6.64 17.04
C HIS A 162 4.33 7.94 16.56
N GLU A 163 4.50 8.93 17.46
CA GLU A 163 4.99 10.27 17.10
C GLU A 163 6.47 10.32 16.71
N ASP A 164 7.34 9.40 17.12
CA ASP A 164 8.80 9.58 16.97
C ASP A 164 9.58 8.31 16.57
N ASP A 165 9.32 7.79 15.37
CA ASP A 165 10.23 6.84 14.68
C ASP A 165 10.70 7.40 13.32
N GLU A 166 10.86 8.72 13.22
CA GLU A 166 11.89 9.28 12.34
C GLU A 166 13.25 9.12 13.04
N ALA A 167 13.61 7.87 13.33
CA ALA A 167 14.99 7.57 13.70
C ALA A 167 15.89 8.14 12.61
N GLU A 168 16.93 8.87 13.02
CA GLU A 168 18.00 9.46 12.23
C GLU A 168 18.60 8.44 11.25
N GLN A 169 17.89 8.16 10.16
CA GLN A 169 18.45 7.50 9.00
C GLN A 169 19.00 8.63 8.13
N ASP A 170 20.24 8.49 7.68
CA ASP A 170 20.79 9.34 6.62
C ASP A 170 19.71 9.51 5.55
N PRO A 171 19.32 10.75 5.19
CA PRO A 171 18.22 10.97 4.28
C PRO A 171 18.50 10.19 2.98
N PRO A 172 17.51 9.44 2.47
CA PRO A 172 17.69 8.63 1.27
C PRO A 172 18.20 9.52 0.14
N ARG A 173 19.35 9.15 -0.44
CA ARG A 173 20.01 9.92 -1.48
C ARG A 173 19.45 9.53 -2.85
N GLY A 174 19.24 10.54 -3.70
CA GLY A 174 18.88 10.34 -5.10
C GLY A 174 17.45 9.87 -5.35
N ILE A 175 17.25 9.15 -6.46
CA ILE A 175 15.91 8.72 -6.90
C ILE A 175 15.48 7.48 -6.10
N LYS A 176 14.42 7.61 -5.30
CA LYS A 176 13.77 6.50 -4.60
C LYS A 176 12.99 5.62 -5.58
N ILE A 177 13.38 4.34 -5.68
CA ILE A 177 12.77 3.33 -6.54
C ILE A 177 12.12 2.26 -5.68
N ALA A 178 10.85 1.94 -5.93
CA ALA A 178 10.23 0.72 -5.42
C ALA A 178 9.97 -0.27 -6.55
N ILE A 179 10.11 -1.56 -6.27
CA ILE A 179 9.78 -2.64 -7.22
C ILE A 179 8.51 -3.32 -6.74
N ALA A 180 7.47 -3.24 -7.55
CA ALA A 180 6.13 -3.74 -7.27
C ALA A 180 5.78 -4.87 -8.24
N GLY A 181 4.85 -5.75 -7.85
CA GLY A 181 4.39 -6.86 -8.67
C GLY A 181 3.93 -8.04 -7.82
N ARG A 182 3.18 -8.96 -8.44
CA ARG A 182 2.69 -10.18 -7.76
C ARG A 182 3.81 -11.06 -7.22
N PRO A 183 3.54 -12.00 -6.30
CA PRO A 183 4.50 -13.03 -5.95
C PRO A 183 5.03 -13.76 -7.20
N ASN A 184 6.31 -14.16 -7.17
CA ASN A 184 6.96 -14.99 -8.20
C ASN A 184 7.10 -14.40 -9.63
N VAL A 185 6.77 -13.12 -9.84
CA VAL A 185 6.98 -12.43 -11.14
C VAL A 185 8.45 -12.10 -11.42
N GLY A 186 9.34 -12.29 -10.44
CA GLY A 186 10.79 -12.07 -10.59
C GLY A 186 11.33 -10.76 -9.98
N LYS A 187 10.61 -10.15 -9.03
CA LYS A 187 11.05 -8.92 -8.31
C LYS A 187 12.45 -9.05 -7.71
N SER A 188 12.69 -10.07 -6.88
CA SER A 188 13.99 -10.28 -6.21
C SER A 188 15.11 -10.55 -7.21
N THR A 189 14.81 -11.27 -8.29
CA THR A 189 15.76 -11.51 -9.39
C THR A 189 16.15 -10.20 -10.06
N LEU A 190 15.16 -9.33 -10.33
CA LEU A 190 15.40 -8.01 -10.92
C LEU A 190 16.26 -7.14 -10.01
N VAL A 191 15.96 -7.11 -8.71
CA VAL A 191 16.72 -6.29 -7.77
C VAL A 191 18.18 -6.75 -7.71
N ASN A 192 18.42 -8.05 -7.53
CA ASN A 192 19.78 -8.59 -7.51
C ASN A 192 20.52 -8.27 -8.80
N ARG A 193 19.81 -8.33 -9.94
CA ARG A 193 20.38 -7.97 -11.24
C ARG A 193 20.70 -6.48 -11.33
N MET A 194 19.81 -5.62 -10.83
CA MET A 194 20.01 -4.18 -10.80
C MET A 194 21.20 -3.80 -9.92
N LEU A 195 21.36 -4.42 -8.74
CA LEU A 195 22.46 -4.18 -7.81
C LEU A 195 23.78 -4.83 -8.23
N GLY A 196 23.73 -5.94 -8.98
CA GLY A 196 24.89 -6.70 -9.45
C GLY A 196 25.41 -6.31 -10.83
N GLU A 197 24.94 -5.21 -11.43
CA GLU A 197 25.56 -4.68 -12.65
C GLU A 197 26.97 -4.14 -12.35
N ASP A 198 27.94 -4.36 -13.25
CA ASP A 198 29.36 -3.95 -13.10
C ASP A 198 29.60 -2.46 -12.75
N ARG A 199 28.57 -1.62 -12.91
CA ARG A 199 28.61 -0.16 -12.73
C ARG A 199 27.83 0.32 -11.52
N VAL A 200 27.33 -0.60 -10.71
CA VAL A 200 26.56 -0.27 -9.50
C VAL A 200 27.45 -0.43 -8.28
N VAL A 201 27.55 0.64 -7.51
CA VAL A 201 28.27 0.65 -6.23
C VAL A 201 27.22 0.71 -5.13
N VAL A 202 27.20 -0.33 -4.29
CA VAL A 202 26.30 -0.39 -3.12
C VAL A 202 27.04 0.14 -1.91
N PHE A 203 26.40 1.03 -1.15
CA PHE A 203 26.97 1.54 0.08
C PHE A 203 26.58 0.62 1.25
N ASP A 204 27.54 -0.15 1.77
CA ASP A 204 27.35 -0.91 3.00
C ASP A 204 27.83 -0.09 4.19
N GLN A 205 26.91 0.50 4.97
CA GLN A 205 27.25 1.03 6.29
C GLN A 205 27.20 -0.13 7.33
N PRO A 206 28.32 -0.46 7.99
CA PRO A 206 28.33 -1.46 9.05
C PRO A 206 27.64 -0.89 10.30
N GLY A 207 26.50 -1.45 10.73
CA GLY A 207 25.91 -1.11 12.03
C GLY A 207 24.38 -1.00 12.14
N THR A 208 23.64 -0.97 11.03
CA THR A 208 22.17 -0.83 11.07
C THR A 208 21.44 -2.18 11.00
N THR A 209 21.77 -3.07 11.93
CA THR A 209 21.02 -4.31 12.13
C THR A 209 19.71 -4.04 12.85
N ARG A 210 18.63 -3.78 12.09
CA ARG A 210 17.35 -4.50 12.28
C ARG A 210 16.32 -4.34 11.17
N ASP A 211 16.26 -3.22 10.45
CA ASP A 211 15.23 -2.99 9.42
C ASP A 211 15.71 -2.09 8.26
N SER A 212 16.68 -2.55 7.45
CA SER A 212 17.16 -1.77 6.30
C SER A 212 16.13 -1.79 5.15
N VAL A 213 15.12 -0.91 5.23
CA VAL A 213 14.11 -0.66 4.19
C VAL A 213 14.73 0.02 2.96
N TYR A 214 15.85 0.73 3.13
CA TYR A 214 16.51 1.51 2.09
C TYR A 214 17.88 0.93 1.73
N ILE A 215 18.11 0.74 0.43
CA ILE A 215 19.40 0.30 -0.12
C ILE A 215 19.91 1.43 -1.04
N PRO A 216 20.78 2.32 -0.53
CA PRO A 216 21.41 3.34 -1.37
C PRO A 216 22.43 2.70 -2.32
N PHE A 217 22.44 3.14 -3.57
CA PHE A 217 23.40 2.72 -4.56
C PHE A 217 23.66 3.82 -5.59
N GLU A 218 24.85 3.82 -6.17
CA GLU A 218 25.22 4.72 -7.24
C GLU A 218 25.34 3.95 -8.55
N ARG A 219 24.84 4.52 -9.65
CA ARG A 219 25.06 3.99 -11.00
C ARG A 219 25.43 5.12 -11.95
N ARG A 220 26.64 5.05 -12.52
CA ARG A 220 27.16 6.05 -13.47
C ARG A 220 27.11 7.50 -12.94
N GLY A 221 27.50 7.72 -11.68
CA GLY A 221 27.49 9.07 -11.10
C GLY A 221 26.11 9.56 -10.62
N GLN A 222 25.08 8.73 -10.71
CA GLN A 222 23.72 9.06 -10.26
C GLN A 222 23.35 8.23 -9.04
N ASP A 223 22.94 8.92 -7.98
CA ASP A 223 22.44 8.30 -6.75
C ASP A 223 21.02 7.79 -6.93
N TYR A 224 20.79 6.61 -6.36
CA TYR A 224 19.50 5.95 -6.24
C TYR A 224 19.34 5.36 -4.85
N THR A 225 18.10 5.21 -4.44
CA THR A 225 17.76 4.44 -3.25
C THR A 225 16.70 3.43 -3.63
N LEU A 226 16.97 2.14 -3.45
CA LEU A 226 15.98 1.10 -3.63
C LEU A 226 15.23 0.87 -2.31
N ILE A 227 13.90 0.91 -2.36
CA ILE A 227 13.02 0.63 -1.23
C ILE A 227 12.67 -0.86 -1.28
N ASP A 228 13.20 -1.63 -0.33
CA ASP A 228 13.04 -3.09 -0.26
C ASP A 228 11.64 -3.47 0.24
N THR A 229 10.95 -4.28 -0.55
CA THR A 229 9.74 -4.99 -0.14
C THR A 229 10.11 -6.42 0.27
N ALA A 230 10.79 -6.51 1.41
CA ALA A 230 10.91 -7.70 2.27
C ALA A 230 11.73 -8.93 1.79
N GLY A 231 12.56 -8.84 0.74
CA GLY A 231 13.00 -10.08 0.06
C GLY A 231 14.49 -10.42 -0.01
N ILE A 232 15.42 -9.48 0.24
CA ILE A 232 16.71 -9.55 -0.48
C ILE A 232 17.91 -9.82 0.42
N ARG A 233 17.92 -9.28 1.64
CA ARG A 233 19.03 -9.51 2.57
C ARG A 233 18.98 -10.83 3.34
N LYS A 234 17.83 -11.52 3.45
CA LYS A 234 17.68 -12.72 4.30
C LYS A 234 18.12 -14.06 3.68
N ARG A 235 18.54 -14.10 2.41
CA ARG A 235 18.82 -15.36 1.70
C ARG A 235 20.16 -16.04 2.04
N GLY A 236 20.91 -15.52 3.01
CA GLY A 236 22.18 -16.11 3.42
C GLY A 236 22.05 -17.43 4.18
N LYS A 237 21.10 -17.59 5.12
CA LYS A 237 21.02 -18.78 5.99
C LYS A 237 19.65 -18.92 6.68
N THR A 238 18.64 -19.50 6.05
CA THR A 238 17.58 -20.25 6.77
C THR A 238 16.61 -20.94 5.79
N LYS A 239 16.18 -22.15 6.17
CA LYS A 239 15.20 -23.00 5.48
C LYS A 239 13.91 -22.25 5.11
N GLU A 240 13.30 -22.68 4.01
CA GLU A 240 11.99 -22.34 3.44
C GLU A 240 10.87 -22.18 4.48
N THR A 241 10.89 -21.09 5.22
CA THR A 241 9.74 -20.61 5.97
C THR A 241 9.12 -19.57 5.07
N VAL A 242 7.99 -19.94 4.44
CA VAL A 242 7.21 -19.17 3.47
C VAL A 242 7.53 -17.68 3.54
N GLU A 243 8.19 -17.13 2.51
CA GLU A 243 8.28 -15.69 2.26
C GLU A 243 6.84 -15.16 2.08
N LYS A 244 6.09 -15.01 3.17
CA LYS A 244 4.81 -14.31 3.19
C LYS A 244 5.15 -12.82 3.07
N PHE A 245 5.32 -12.38 1.83
CA PHE A 245 5.41 -10.97 1.47
C PHE A 245 4.29 -10.22 2.20
N SER A 246 4.64 -9.34 3.14
CA SER A 246 3.65 -8.46 3.75
C SER A 246 3.19 -7.48 2.67
N VAL A 247 1.90 -7.55 2.33
CA VAL A 247 1.27 -6.65 1.35
C VAL A 247 1.47 -5.21 1.79
N VAL A 248 1.32 -4.95 3.09
CA VAL A 248 1.51 -3.65 3.72
C VAL A 248 2.87 -3.04 3.38
N LYS A 249 3.95 -3.80 3.51
CA LYS A 249 5.30 -3.30 3.18
C LYS A 249 5.42 -2.92 1.71
N SER A 250 4.72 -3.64 0.83
CA SER A 250 4.70 -3.31 -0.60
C SER A 250 3.95 -2.01 -0.87
N LEU A 251 2.83 -1.80 -0.18
CA LEU A 251 2.06 -0.56 -0.27
C LEU A 251 2.86 0.64 0.26
N GLN A 252 3.49 0.50 1.43
CA GLN A 252 4.34 1.54 2.02
C GLN A 252 5.54 1.88 1.12
N ALA A 253 6.15 0.87 0.49
CA ALA A 253 7.27 1.11 -0.42
C ALA A 253 6.84 1.89 -1.68
N ILE A 254 5.66 1.57 -2.23
CA ILE A 254 5.08 2.34 -3.35
C ILE A 254 4.85 3.78 -2.91
N GLU A 255 4.22 3.99 -1.76
CA GLU A 255 3.94 5.31 -1.23
C GLU A 255 5.18 6.13 -0.92
N ASP A 256 6.32 5.51 -0.62
CA ASP A 256 7.54 6.26 -0.34
C ASP A 256 8.45 6.43 -1.57
N ALA A 257 8.17 5.74 -2.66
CA ALA A 257 8.96 5.84 -3.88
C ALA A 257 8.76 7.18 -4.62
N HIS A 258 9.77 7.59 -5.38
CA HIS A 258 9.57 8.59 -6.44
C HIS A 258 9.11 7.90 -7.73
N VAL A 259 9.67 6.73 -8.02
CA VAL A 259 9.36 5.92 -9.20
C VAL A 259 9.09 4.48 -8.80
N VAL A 260 7.98 3.92 -9.26
CA VAL A 260 7.65 2.50 -9.09
C VAL A 260 7.94 1.77 -10.40
N ILE A 261 8.72 0.70 -10.30
CA ILE A 261 8.89 -0.27 -11.39
C ILE A 261 7.92 -1.42 -11.14
N MET A 262 6.83 -1.45 -11.91
CA MET A 262 5.84 -2.53 -11.87
C MET A 262 6.29 -3.70 -12.73
N ILE A 263 6.44 -4.88 -12.14
CA ILE A 263 6.85 -6.10 -12.82
C ILE A 263 5.67 -7.03 -13.05
N VAL A 264 5.49 -7.42 -14.30
CA VAL A 264 4.46 -8.36 -14.76
C VAL A 264 5.14 -9.55 -15.41
N ASP A 265 4.63 -10.75 -15.15
CA ASP A 265 5.15 -11.99 -15.72
C ASP A 265 4.56 -12.20 -17.12
N ALA A 266 5.40 -12.20 -18.16
CA ALA A 266 4.96 -12.39 -19.54
C ALA A 266 4.36 -13.78 -19.80
N GLN A 267 4.82 -14.81 -19.09
CA GLN A 267 4.40 -16.20 -19.30
C GLN A 267 3.02 -16.46 -18.71
N GLN A 268 2.66 -15.74 -17.65
CA GLN A 268 1.33 -15.83 -17.03
C GLN A 268 0.33 -14.84 -17.64
N GLY A 269 0.79 -13.93 -18.49
CA GLY A 269 0.00 -12.81 -18.97
C GLY A 269 -0.37 -11.82 -17.86
N ILE A 270 -1.17 -10.83 -18.23
CA ILE A 270 -1.69 -9.82 -17.29
C ILE A 270 -2.84 -10.46 -16.51
N VAL A 271 -2.88 -10.33 -15.18
CA VAL A 271 -4.02 -10.76 -14.36
C VAL A 271 -4.67 -9.58 -13.64
N GLU A 272 -5.84 -9.79 -13.01
CA GLU A 272 -6.55 -8.72 -12.28
C GLU A 272 -5.71 -8.08 -11.17
N GLN A 273 -4.96 -8.88 -10.42
CA GLN A 273 -4.08 -8.38 -9.37
C GLN A 273 -2.97 -7.45 -9.90
N ASP A 274 -2.50 -7.64 -11.15
CA ASP A 274 -1.56 -6.69 -11.77
C ASP A 274 -2.24 -5.35 -12.02
N LEU A 275 -3.51 -5.36 -12.47
CA LEU A 275 -4.28 -4.14 -12.71
C LEU A 275 -4.60 -3.39 -11.41
N HIS A 276 -4.93 -4.09 -10.33
CA HIS A 276 -5.20 -3.45 -9.05
C HIS A 276 -3.94 -2.79 -8.47
N LEU A 277 -2.79 -3.45 -8.58
CA LEU A 277 -1.53 -2.86 -8.14
C LEU A 277 -1.12 -1.66 -9.01
N LEU A 278 -1.35 -1.73 -10.33
CA LEU A 278 -1.17 -0.58 -11.23
C LEU A 278 -2.09 0.59 -10.85
N GLY A 279 -3.38 0.31 -10.61
CA GLY A 279 -4.35 1.31 -10.16
C GLY A 279 -3.87 2.03 -8.90
N TYR A 280 -3.39 1.29 -7.91
CA TYR A 280 -2.84 1.86 -6.69
C TYR A 280 -1.63 2.79 -6.92
N VAL A 281 -0.70 2.39 -7.79
CA VAL A 281 0.46 3.23 -8.13
C VAL A 281 0.03 4.57 -8.74
N ILE A 282 -1.03 4.56 -9.56
CA ILE A 282 -1.60 5.78 -10.16
C ILE A 282 -2.31 6.63 -9.11
N GLU A 283 -3.12 6.02 -8.26
CA GLU A 283 -3.87 6.72 -7.20
C GLU A 283 -2.94 7.38 -6.17
N THR A 284 -1.81 6.73 -5.86
CA THR A 284 -0.76 7.30 -5.01
C THR A 284 0.06 8.40 -5.71
N GLY A 285 -0.19 8.65 -7.00
CA GLY A 285 0.46 9.69 -7.80
C GLY A 285 1.90 9.38 -8.18
N ARG A 286 2.38 8.14 -8.02
CA ARG A 286 3.80 7.81 -8.23
C ARG A 286 4.13 7.66 -9.70
N ALA A 287 5.35 8.06 -10.07
CA ALA A 287 5.82 7.87 -11.45
C ALA A 287 5.96 6.37 -11.73
N LEU A 288 5.52 5.93 -12.91
CA LEU A 288 5.39 4.51 -13.23
C LEU A 288 6.27 4.10 -14.42
N VAL A 289 6.99 2.98 -14.25
CA VAL A 289 7.67 2.25 -15.32
C VAL A 289 7.22 0.80 -15.26
N ILE A 290 6.93 0.18 -16.40
CA ILE A 290 6.43 -1.20 -16.46
C ILE A 290 7.50 -2.10 -17.07
N GLY A 291 7.85 -3.18 -16.37
CA GLY A 291 8.72 -4.25 -16.84
C GLY A 291 7.94 -5.55 -17.06
N ILE A 292 7.83 -5.98 -18.32
CA ILE A 292 7.30 -7.27 -18.72
C ILE A 292 8.44 -8.28 -18.67
N ASN A 293 8.50 -9.05 -17.57
CA ASN A 293 9.61 -9.93 -17.24
C ASN A 293 9.39 -11.37 -17.77
N LYS A 294 10.46 -12.17 -17.81
CA LYS A 294 10.48 -13.53 -18.39
C LYS A 294 10.14 -13.55 -19.88
N TRP A 295 10.55 -12.50 -20.59
CA TRP A 295 10.33 -12.34 -22.02
C TRP A 295 11.23 -13.26 -22.87
N ASP A 296 12.33 -13.71 -22.28
CA ASP A 296 13.24 -14.70 -22.85
C ASP A 296 12.56 -16.06 -23.05
N GLY A 297 12.96 -16.77 -24.10
CA GLY A 297 12.45 -18.12 -24.38
C GLY A 297 10.99 -18.21 -24.84
N MET A 298 10.27 -17.08 -24.99
CA MET A 298 8.89 -17.09 -25.48
C MET A 298 8.81 -17.18 -27.01
N GLU A 299 7.86 -18.00 -27.49
CA GLU A 299 7.48 -18.13 -28.89
C GLU A 299 6.83 -16.85 -29.45
N ALA A 300 6.83 -16.70 -30.78
CA ALA A 300 6.30 -15.50 -31.44
C ALA A 300 4.80 -15.29 -31.14
N GLU A 301 4.01 -16.37 -31.18
CA GLU A 301 2.57 -16.34 -30.91
C GLU A 301 2.26 -15.86 -29.48
N ASP A 302 3.02 -16.32 -28.49
CA ASP A 302 2.88 -15.90 -27.09
C ASP A 302 3.24 -14.43 -26.90
N LYS A 303 4.30 -13.96 -27.55
CA LYS A 303 4.69 -12.54 -27.51
C LYS A 303 3.60 -11.64 -28.09
N ASP A 304 2.97 -12.05 -29.19
CA ASP A 304 1.91 -11.28 -29.83
C ASP A 304 0.63 -11.27 -29.00
N ARG A 305 0.31 -12.38 -28.32
CA ARG A 305 -0.78 -12.43 -27.32
C ARG A 305 -0.55 -11.43 -26.19
N VAL A 306 0.64 -11.42 -25.57
CA VAL A 306 0.96 -10.48 -24.48
C VAL A 306 0.89 -9.02 -24.96
N ARG A 307 1.38 -8.72 -26.16
CA ARG A 307 1.27 -7.36 -26.74
C ARG A 307 -0.18 -6.92 -26.94
N SER A 308 -1.03 -7.83 -27.41
CA SER A 308 -2.47 -7.58 -27.56
C SER A 308 -3.13 -7.29 -26.21
N ASP A 309 -2.82 -8.11 -25.20
CA ASP A 309 -3.34 -7.93 -23.84
C ASP A 309 -2.91 -6.59 -23.23
N ILE A 310 -1.64 -6.20 -23.42
CA ILE A 310 -1.14 -4.87 -23.00
C ILE A 310 -1.97 -3.77 -23.65
N ARG A 311 -2.13 -3.79 -24.98
CA ARG A 311 -2.91 -2.74 -25.70
C ARG A 311 -4.35 -2.64 -25.21
N ARG A 312 -4.97 -3.77 -24.86
CA ARG A 312 -6.36 -3.82 -24.41
C ARG A 312 -6.52 -3.41 -22.95
N ARG A 313 -5.60 -3.80 -22.08
CA ARG A 313 -5.75 -3.70 -20.62
C ARG A 313 -4.98 -2.56 -19.98
N PHE A 314 -3.93 -2.05 -20.61
CA PHE A 314 -3.09 -0.96 -20.09
C PHE A 314 -3.44 0.41 -20.69
N THR A 315 -4.65 0.56 -21.23
CA THR A 315 -5.12 1.83 -21.81
C THR A 315 -5.10 3.00 -20.83
N PHE A 316 -5.23 2.74 -19.53
CA PHE A 316 -5.19 3.74 -18.47
C PHE A 316 -3.77 4.09 -17.96
N VAL A 317 -2.73 3.44 -18.50
CA VAL A 317 -1.30 3.69 -18.18
C VAL A 317 -0.48 3.90 -19.46
N ASP A 318 -1.09 4.47 -20.50
CA ASP A 318 -0.43 4.77 -21.78
C ASP A 318 0.77 5.71 -21.66
N PHE A 319 0.81 6.54 -20.62
CA PHE A 319 1.93 7.41 -20.29
C PHE A 319 3.18 6.66 -19.78
N ALA A 320 3.03 5.42 -19.29
CA ALA A 320 4.10 4.67 -18.68
C ALA A 320 4.97 3.95 -19.73
N ASN A 321 6.29 4.04 -19.60
CA ASN A 321 7.21 3.32 -20.48
C ASN A 321 7.19 1.81 -20.16
N ILE A 322 6.92 0.99 -21.17
CA ILE A 322 6.90 -0.48 -21.08
C ILE A 322 8.20 -1.06 -21.64
N HIS A 323 8.85 -1.92 -20.85
CA HIS A 323 10.08 -2.63 -21.22
C HIS A 323 9.87 -4.13 -21.20
N PHE A 324 10.33 -4.83 -22.23
CA PHE A 324 10.39 -6.28 -22.24
C PHE A 324 11.76 -6.72 -21.75
N ILE A 325 11.79 -7.42 -20.62
CA ILE A 325 13.03 -7.73 -19.91
C ILE A 325 13.15 -9.22 -19.57
N SER A 326 14.39 -9.62 -19.32
CA SER A 326 14.71 -10.85 -18.60
C SER A 326 15.54 -10.48 -17.38
N ALA A 327 14.95 -10.49 -16.19
CA ALA A 327 15.69 -10.27 -14.95
C ALA A 327 16.77 -11.34 -14.74
N LEU A 328 16.51 -12.58 -15.18
CA LEU A 328 17.44 -13.70 -15.07
C LEU A 328 18.67 -13.53 -15.96
N HIS A 329 18.46 -13.18 -17.23
CA HIS A 329 19.56 -13.03 -18.20
C HIS A 329 20.14 -11.61 -18.26
N GLY A 330 19.46 -10.61 -17.68
CA GLY A 330 19.84 -9.20 -17.69
C GLY A 330 19.39 -8.41 -18.92
N THR A 331 18.78 -9.06 -19.92
CA THR A 331 18.30 -8.41 -21.14
C THR A 331 17.28 -7.32 -20.81
N GLY A 332 17.49 -6.10 -21.32
CA GLY A 332 16.57 -4.97 -21.16
C GLY A 332 16.56 -4.28 -19.78
N VAL A 333 17.23 -4.84 -18.76
CA VAL A 333 17.26 -4.26 -17.40
C VAL A 333 17.93 -2.88 -17.39
N GLY A 334 18.99 -2.69 -18.18
CA GLY A 334 19.71 -1.42 -18.28
C GLY A 334 18.85 -0.24 -18.78
N ASP A 335 17.82 -0.51 -19.57
CA ASP A 335 16.92 0.50 -20.15
C ASP A 335 15.84 0.99 -19.16
N LEU A 336 15.57 0.19 -18.12
CA LEU A 336 14.70 0.61 -17.01
C LEU A 336 15.22 1.89 -16.37
N TYR A 337 16.53 1.98 -16.13
CA TYR A 337 17.15 3.17 -15.50
C TYR A 337 16.93 4.46 -16.28
N LYS A 338 17.04 4.41 -17.62
CA LYS A 338 16.77 5.57 -18.48
C LYS A 338 15.32 6.02 -18.33
N SER A 339 14.41 5.06 -18.23
CA SER A 339 12.98 5.33 -18.08
C SER A 339 12.62 5.81 -16.69
N VAL A 340 13.29 5.30 -15.66
CA VAL A 340 13.18 5.80 -14.28
C VAL A 340 13.61 7.27 -14.21
N GLN A 341 14.76 7.63 -14.79
CA GLN A 341 15.22 9.02 -14.83
C GLN A 341 14.24 9.93 -15.57
N LYS A 342 13.75 9.50 -16.75
CA LYS A 342 12.75 10.26 -17.52
C LYS A 342 11.43 10.43 -16.76
N ALA A 343 10.94 9.36 -16.14
CA ALA A 343 9.70 9.38 -15.35
C ALA A 343 9.84 10.30 -14.13
N TYR A 344 10.96 10.21 -13.42
CA TYR A 344 11.29 11.09 -12.29
C TYR A 344 11.35 12.57 -12.72
N ALA A 345 12.10 12.88 -13.77
CA ALA A 345 12.23 14.24 -14.29
C ALA A 345 10.88 14.81 -14.76
N SER A 346 10.02 13.99 -15.38
CA SER A 346 8.68 14.38 -15.79
C SER A 346 7.77 14.67 -14.59
N ALA A 347 7.83 13.82 -13.56
CA ALA A 347 7.00 13.97 -12.35
C ALA A 347 7.40 15.17 -11.48
N ARG A 348 8.68 15.57 -11.51
CA ARG A 348 9.23 16.72 -10.76
C ARG A 348 9.32 18.01 -11.59
N LYS A 349 8.78 18.02 -12.81
CA LYS A 349 8.87 19.19 -13.69
C LYS A 349 8.00 20.33 -13.13
N GLU A 350 8.63 21.47 -12.88
CA GLU A 350 7.89 22.68 -12.50
C GLU A 350 7.12 23.23 -13.70
N LEU A 351 5.80 23.40 -13.52
CA LEU A 351 4.92 23.98 -14.52
C LEU A 351 4.40 25.31 -13.98
N SER A 352 4.81 26.41 -14.61
CA SER A 352 4.34 27.73 -14.22
C SER A 352 2.84 27.89 -14.52
N THR A 353 2.15 28.69 -13.71
CA THR A 353 0.76 29.10 -13.93
C THR A 353 0.55 29.65 -15.34
N ASN A 354 1.54 30.36 -15.88
CA ASN A 354 1.47 30.94 -17.21
C ASN A 354 1.46 29.84 -18.29
N GLN A 355 2.40 28.88 -18.22
CA GLN A 355 2.43 27.73 -19.13
C GLN A 355 1.13 26.92 -19.07
N LEU A 356 0.64 26.61 -17.87
CA LEU A 356 -0.61 25.86 -17.69
C LEU A 356 -1.82 26.61 -18.24
N THR A 357 -1.87 27.93 -18.03
CA THR A 357 -2.95 28.78 -18.55
C THR A 357 -2.91 28.87 -20.07
N THR A 358 -1.73 28.95 -20.69
CA THR A 358 -1.58 28.90 -22.15
C THR A 358 -2.08 27.56 -22.72
N ILE A 359 -1.72 26.44 -22.09
CA ILE A 359 -2.21 25.11 -22.50
C ILE A 359 -3.73 25.04 -22.38
N LEU A 360 -4.30 25.52 -21.27
CA LEU A 360 -5.75 25.56 -21.04
C LEU A 360 -6.47 26.39 -22.13
N GLN A 361 -5.94 27.56 -22.46
CA GLN A 361 -6.52 28.44 -23.49
C GLN A 361 -6.46 27.79 -24.87
N GLY A 362 -5.35 27.14 -25.21
CA GLY A 362 -5.22 26.38 -26.46
C GLY A 362 -6.25 25.26 -26.56
N ALA A 363 -6.41 24.47 -25.49
CA ALA A 363 -7.40 23.39 -25.45
C ALA A 363 -8.85 23.89 -25.57
N VAL A 364 -9.18 25.02 -24.93
CA VAL A 364 -10.51 25.66 -25.02
C VAL A 364 -10.79 26.23 -26.41
N ALA A 365 -9.75 26.69 -27.12
CA ALA A 365 -9.86 27.20 -28.48
C ALA A 365 -10.11 26.07 -29.49
N ASP A 366 -9.44 24.93 -29.30
CA ASP A 366 -9.59 23.74 -30.16
C ASP A 366 -10.91 23.02 -29.89
N HIS A 367 -11.28 22.86 -28.61
CA HIS A 367 -12.54 22.26 -28.20
C HIS A 367 -13.27 23.09 -27.15
N ALA A 368 -14.43 23.61 -27.54
CA ALA A 368 -15.29 24.43 -26.70
C ALA A 368 -15.81 23.66 -25.46
N PRO A 369 -15.77 24.26 -24.25
CA PRO A 369 -16.41 23.67 -23.08
C PRO A 369 -17.92 23.48 -23.28
N PRO A 370 -18.50 22.41 -22.71
CA PRO A 370 -19.94 22.16 -22.81
C PRO A 370 -20.74 23.28 -22.14
N SER A 371 -21.99 23.46 -22.60
CA SER A 371 -22.94 24.37 -21.97
C SER A 371 -23.84 23.61 -21.01
N ILE A 372 -23.98 24.10 -19.78
CA ILE A 372 -24.87 23.52 -18.76
C ILE A 372 -26.00 24.54 -18.51
N ASN A 373 -27.25 24.12 -18.70
CA ASN A 373 -28.45 24.97 -18.55
C ASN A 373 -28.35 26.30 -19.34
N GLY A 374 -27.86 26.22 -20.58
CA GLY A 374 -27.71 27.38 -21.47
C GLY A 374 -26.55 28.33 -21.10
N ARG A 375 -25.74 27.99 -20.10
CA ARG A 375 -24.55 28.78 -19.73
C ARG A 375 -23.27 28.02 -20.06
N ARG A 376 -22.37 28.68 -20.79
CA ARG A 376 -21.06 28.13 -21.12
C ARG A 376 -20.10 28.35 -19.97
N ILE A 377 -19.42 27.30 -19.54
CA ILE A 377 -18.41 27.37 -18.49
C ILE A 377 -17.21 28.18 -19.00
N LYS A 378 -16.79 29.18 -18.23
CA LYS A 378 -15.62 30.03 -18.56
C LYS A 378 -14.41 29.62 -17.72
N LEU A 379 -13.52 28.85 -18.33
CA LEU A 379 -12.23 28.48 -17.74
C LEU A 379 -11.27 29.68 -17.87
N ARG A 380 -10.74 30.19 -16.75
CA ARG A 380 -9.97 31.46 -16.73
C ARG A 380 -8.46 31.27 -16.70
N TYR A 381 -7.96 30.39 -15.82
CA TYR A 381 -6.55 30.12 -15.63
C TYR A 381 -6.35 28.73 -15.02
N ALA A 382 -5.13 28.23 -15.08
CA ALA A 382 -4.72 26.98 -14.45
C ALA A 382 -3.41 27.19 -13.67
N HIS A 383 -3.30 26.60 -12.49
CA HIS A 383 -2.11 26.63 -11.64
C HIS A 383 -1.84 25.22 -11.09
N ALA A 384 -0.59 24.93 -10.72
CA ALA A 384 -0.23 23.65 -10.13
C ALA A 384 -0.71 23.60 -8.66
N GLY A 385 -1.46 22.55 -8.31
CA GLY A 385 -1.97 22.36 -6.94
C GLY A 385 -0.97 21.74 -5.96
N GLY A 386 0.18 21.25 -6.45
CA GLY A 386 1.23 20.60 -5.66
C GLY A 386 2.31 19.99 -6.56
N GLN A 387 3.36 19.45 -5.94
CA GLN A 387 4.39 18.65 -6.59
C GLN A 387 4.54 17.32 -5.83
N ASN A 388 4.86 16.24 -6.56
CA ASN A 388 5.19 14.92 -6.01
C ASN A 388 6.53 14.91 -5.27
#